data_AF-G5AYJ6-F1
#
_entry.id   AF-G5AYJ6-F1
#
_cell.length_a   1.000
_cell.length_b   1.000
_cell.length_c   1.000
_cell.angle_alpha   90.00
_cell.angle_beta   90.00
_cell.angle_gamma   90.00
#
_symmetry.space_group_name_H-M   'P 1'
#
loop_
_entity.id
_entity.type
_entity.pdbx_description
1 polymer ?
#
loop_
_entity_poly.entity_id
_entity_poly.type
_entity_poly.pdbx_seq_one_letter_code
_entity_poly.pdbx_strand_id
1 'polypeptide(L)'
;MAVSSACCNHVWVGTETGILKGVDFQRKLASNFTTTGQPQREAAVNVLCWGAGDETQILVGCADLMVRRFSTEEGAFQCQRHCPGGEGTFRGLAQANE
;
A
#
# COMPACT_ATOMS: atom_id res chain seq x y z
N MET A 1 6.52 -7.21 -21.17
CA MET A 1 5.95 -6.23 -20.22
C MET A 1 7.10 -5.47 -19.59
N ALA A 2 6.99 -4.15 -19.44
CA ALA A 2 7.99 -3.40 -18.69
C ALA A 2 7.89 -3.82 -17.22
N VAL A 3 9.01 -4.21 -16.61
CA VAL A 3 9.06 -4.49 -15.17
C VAL A 3 8.73 -3.21 -14.43
N SER A 4 7.74 -3.25 -13.53
CA SER A 4 7.36 -2.09 -12.74
C SER A 4 8.55 -1.63 -11.89
N SER A 5 8.76 -0.31 -11.74
CA SER A 5 9.76 0.19 -10.80
C SER A 5 9.45 -0.25 -9.35
N ALA A 6 8.22 -0.66 -9.09
CA ALA A 6 7.77 -1.19 -7.81
C ALA A 6 8.57 -2.44 -7.36
N CYS A 7 8.99 -3.31 -8.29
CA CYS A 7 9.69 -4.55 -7.95
C CYS A 7 11.13 -4.33 -7.48
N CYS A 8 11.69 -3.11 -7.66
CA CYS A 8 13.03 -2.75 -7.20
C CYS A 8 13.01 -2.04 -5.83
N ASN A 9 11.83 -1.83 -5.25
CA ASN A 9 11.72 -1.17 -3.96
C ASN A 9 12.03 -2.13 -2.82
N HIS A 10 12.79 -1.63 -1.85
CA HIS A 10 13.25 -2.37 -0.68
C HIS A 10 12.43 -2.00 0.57
N VAL A 11 11.89 -0.77 0.59
CA VAL A 11 11.09 -0.26 1.72
C VAL A 11 9.82 0.39 1.20
N TRP A 12 8.75 0.19 1.95
CA TRP A 12 7.42 0.73 1.69
C TRP A 12 6.97 1.61 2.84
N VAL A 13 6.47 2.79 2.53
CA VAL A 13 6.05 3.80 3.52
C VAL A 13 4.69 4.36 3.13
N GLY A 14 3.78 4.38 4.10
CA GLY A 14 2.50 5.06 3.98
C GLY A 14 2.60 6.54 4.35
N THR A 15 1.82 7.40 3.70
CA THR A 15 1.75 8.82 4.07
C THR A 15 0.37 9.22 4.61
N GLU A 16 0.34 10.34 5.33
CA GLU A 16 -0.89 11.03 5.75
C GLU A 16 -1.77 11.51 4.57
N THR A 17 -1.27 11.43 3.33
CA THR A 17 -1.96 11.86 2.12
C THR A 17 -2.40 10.69 1.25
N GLY A 18 -2.42 9.47 1.79
CA GLY A 18 -2.88 8.27 1.08
C GLY A 18 -1.95 7.79 -0.03
N ILE A 19 -0.71 8.30 -0.07
CA ILE A 19 0.31 7.86 -1.01
C ILE A 19 1.04 6.67 -0.39
N LEU A 20 1.14 5.58 -1.14
CA LEU A 20 2.08 4.51 -0.84
C LEU A 20 3.40 4.84 -1.55
N LYS A 21 4.49 4.96 -0.79
CA LYS A 21 5.82 5.24 -1.33
C LYS A 21 6.67 3.99 -1.30
N GLY A 22 7.28 3.66 -2.43
CA GLY A 22 8.31 2.65 -2.51
C GLY A 22 9.68 3.29 -2.65
N VAL A 23 10.67 2.79 -1.90
CA VAL A 23 12.04 3.31 -1.88
C VAL A 23 13.00 2.25 -2.39
N ASP A 24 13.76 2.58 -3.42
CA ASP A 24 14.84 1.78 -3.96
C ASP A 24 16.18 2.35 -3.45
N PHE A 25 16.86 1.61 -2.58
CA PHE A 25 18.13 2.04 -2.01
C PHE A 25 19.30 1.99 -2.98
N GLN A 26 19.25 1.09 -3.97
CA GLN A 26 20.33 0.94 -4.95
C GLN A 26 20.29 2.10 -5.95
N ARG A 27 19.10 2.41 -6.47
CA ARG A 27 18.92 3.52 -7.40
C ARG A 27 18.78 4.88 -6.71
N LYS A 28 18.58 4.90 -5.39
CA LYS A 28 18.32 6.09 -4.58
C LYS A 28 17.10 6.87 -5.09
N LEU A 29 16.05 6.14 -5.43
CA LEU A 29 14.81 6.69 -5.97
C LEU A 29 13.64 6.36 -5.04
N ALA A 30 12.65 7.26 -5.03
CA ALA A 30 11.37 7.04 -4.40
C ALA A 30 10.26 7.17 -5.44
N SER A 31 9.38 6.17 -5.50
CA SER A 31 8.21 6.15 -6.37
C SER A 31 6.95 6.34 -5.54
N ASN A 32 5.99 7.12 -6.05
CA ASN A 32 4.71 7.38 -5.40
C ASN A 32 3.60 6.60 -6.11
N PHE A 33 2.81 5.87 -5.35
CA PHE A 33 1.67 5.11 -5.84
C PHE A 33 0.40 5.58 -5.15
N THR A 34 -0.63 5.82 -5.94
CA THR A 34 -1.94 6.31 -5.47
C THR A 34 -3.05 5.61 -6.22
N THR A 35 -4.18 5.38 -5.58
CA THR A 35 -5.34 4.78 -6.26
C THR A 35 -6.02 5.76 -7.23
N THR A 36 -6.07 7.05 -6.90
CA THR A 36 -6.84 8.08 -7.63
C THR A 36 -5.96 9.04 -8.44
N GLY A 37 -4.63 8.90 -8.39
CA GLY A 37 -3.70 9.83 -9.02
C GLY A 37 -3.48 11.14 -8.25
N GLN A 38 -4.18 11.34 -7.13
CA GLN A 38 -4.14 12.58 -6.35
C GLN A 38 -3.91 12.28 -4.86
N PRO A 39 -3.17 13.14 -4.12
CA PRO A 39 -3.07 13.04 -2.66
C PRO A 39 -4.42 13.28 -1.98
N GLN A 40 -4.78 12.44 -1.01
CA GLN A 40 -6.06 12.52 -0.28
C GLN A 40 -5.82 12.25 1.21
N ARG A 41 -6.18 13.20 2.07
CA ARG A 41 -5.94 13.08 3.51
C ARG A 41 -6.87 12.06 4.16
N GLU A 42 -8.07 11.94 3.62
CA GLU A 42 -9.09 10.98 4.03
C GLU A 42 -8.61 9.54 3.81
N ALA A 43 -7.74 9.34 2.82
CA ALA A 43 -7.12 8.06 2.50
C ALA A 43 -5.78 7.81 3.22
N ALA A 44 -5.44 8.60 4.26
CA ALA A 44 -4.20 8.48 5.01
C ALA A 44 -3.86 7.01 5.34
N VAL A 45 -2.63 6.60 5.03
CA VAL A 45 -2.18 5.23 5.29
C VAL A 45 -1.82 5.12 6.77
N ASN A 46 -2.51 4.23 7.48
CA ASN A 46 -2.31 4.04 8.92
C ASN A 46 -1.50 2.78 9.22
N VAL A 47 -1.72 1.73 8.44
CA VAL A 47 -1.08 0.42 8.64
C VAL A 47 -0.74 -0.21 7.30
N LEU A 48 0.36 -0.96 7.29
CA LEU A 48 0.83 -1.75 6.16
C LEU A 48 1.14 -3.16 6.65
N CYS A 49 0.88 -4.15 5.81
CA CYS A 49 1.45 -5.48 5.97
C CYS A 49 1.68 -6.11 4.60
N TRP A 50 2.59 -7.07 4.52
CA TRP A 50 2.64 -7.97 3.38
C TRP A 50 1.34 -8.79 3.33
N GLY A 51 0.82 -8.94 2.12
CA GLY A 51 -0.39 -9.71 1.82
C GLY A 51 -0.11 -11.06 1.18
N ALA A 52 1.15 -11.35 0.87
CA ALA A 52 1.65 -12.61 0.35
C ALA A 52 3.09 -12.82 0.84
N GLY A 53 3.48 -14.08 1.12
CA GLY A 53 4.81 -14.42 1.64
C GLY A 53 5.95 -14.23 0.64
N ASP A 54 5.64 -14.10 -0.64
CA ASP A 54 6.58 -13.82 -1.74
C ASP A 54 6.77 -12.30 -2.00
N GLU A 55 6.20 -11.45 -1.13
CA GLU A 55 6.31 -9.98 -1.21
C GLU A 55 5.75 -9.38 -2.52
N THR A 56 4.92 -10.13 -3.26
CA THR A 56 4.26 -9.64 -4.48
C THR A 56 3.09 -8.69 -4.20
N GLN A 57 2.63 -8.65 -2.95
CA GLN A 57 1.42 -7.95 -2.56
C GLN A 57 1.55 -7.23 -1.22
N ILE A 58 1.14 -5.96 -1.16
CA ILE A 58 1.03 -5.16 0.06
C ILE A 58 -0.45 -4.88 0.34
N LEU A 59 -0.86 -5.06 1.60
CA LEU A 59 -2.15 -4.58 2.09
C LEU A 59 -1.95 -3.24 2.80
N VAL A 60 -2.81 -2.29 2.47
CA VAL A 60 -2.76 -0.90 2.91
C VAL A 60 -4.06 -0.57 3.63
N GLY A 61 -4.01 -0.37 4.94
CA GLY A 61 -5.14 0.09 5.73
C GLY A 61 -5.19 1.61 5.81
N CYS A 62 -6.26 2.21 5.28
CA CYS A 62 -6.44 3.65 5.18
C CYS A 62 -7.42 4.22 6.23
N ALA A 63 -7.40 5.54 6.44
CA ALA A 63 -8.29 6.22 7.39
C ALA A 63 -9.77 6.25 6.96
N ASP A 64 -10.05 6.06 5.68
CA ASP A 64 -11.38 5.93 5.07
C ASP A 64 -12.03 4.55 5.27
N LEU A 65 -11.48 3.72 6.17
CA LEU A 65 -11.93 2.35 6.45
C LEU A 65 -11.81 1.41 5.25
N MET A 66 -11.01 1.76 4.24
CA MET A 66 -10.68 0.87 3.13
C MET A 66 -9.38 0.12 3.42
N VAL A 67 -9.38 -1.17 3.14
CA VAL A 67 -8.15 -1.96 2.95
C VAL A 67 -7.91 -2.09 1.45
N ARG A 68 -6.77 -1.58 0.99
CA ARG A 68 -6.39 -1.58 -0.42
C ARG A 68 -5.26 -2.59 -0.65
N ARG A 69 -5.28 -3.24 -1.80
CA ARG A 69 -4.28 -4.22 -2.22
C ARG A 69 -3.42 -3.60 -3.32
N PHE A 70 -2.12 -3.59 -3.10
CA PHE A 70 -1.13 -3.10 -4.05
C PHE A 70 -0.26 -4.26 -4.54
N SER A 71 -0.07 -4.37 -5.86
CA SER A 71 0.86 -5.33 -6.47
C SER A 71 2.23 -4.67 -6.67
N THR A 72 3.27 -5.30 -6.15
CA THR A 72 4.66 -4.84 -6.34
C THR A 72 5.21 -5.18 -7.72
N GLU A 73 4.61 -6.15 -8.41
CA GLU A 73 4.99 -6.54 -9.77
C GLU A 73 4.41 -5.59 -10.82
N GLU A 74 3.15 -5.18 -10.65
CA GLU A 74 2.47 -4.24 -11.54
C GLU A 74 2.72 -2.79 -11.14
N GLY A 75 3.03 -2.54 -9.86
CA GLY A 75 3.14 -1.18 -9.31
C GLY A 75 1.80 -0.45 -9.27
N ALA A 76 0.70 -1.18 -9.04
CA ALA A 76 -0.65 -0.65 -9.09
C ALA A 76 -1.52 -1.20 -7.97
N PHE A 77 -2.53 -0.42 -7.58
CA PHE A 77 -3.61 -0.89 -6.71
C PHE A 77 -4.57 -1.76 -7.53
N GLN A 78 -4.74 -3.01 -7.11
CA GLN A 78 -5.56 -3.98 -7.84
C GLN A 78 -6.98 -4.09 -7.28
N CYS A 79 -7.14 -3.96 -5.97
CA CYS A 79 -8.44 -4.14 -5.30
C CYS A 79 -8.54 -3.28 -4.04
N GLN A 80 -9.77 -3.01 -3.61
CA GLN A 80 -10.06 -2.37 -2.33
C GLN A 80 -11.31 -2.98 -1.72
N ARG A 81 -11.33 -3.06 -0.39
CA ARG A 81 -12.46 -3.55 0.40
C ARG A 81 -12.78 -2.57 1.50
N HIS A 82 -14.05 -2.20 1.59
CA HIS A 82 -14.56 -1.43 2.72
C HIS A 82 -14.73 -2.36 3.93
N CYS A 83 -14.14 -1.97 5.06
CA CYS A 83 -14.13 -2.75 6.29
C CYS A 83 -14.70 -1.93 7.47
N PRO A 84 -16.01 -1.62 7.47
CA PRO A 84 -16.64 -0.92 8.59
C PRO A 84 -16.88 -1.92 9.73
N GLY A 85 -16.34 -1.65 10.91
CA GLY A 85 -16.53 -2.58 12.03
C GLY A 85 -16.11 -2.03 13.40
N GLY A 86 -15.06 -1.22 13.45
CA GLY A 86 -14.59 -0.59 14.69
C GLY A 86 -14.67 0.94 14.64
N GLU A 87 -14.57 1.57 15.82
CA GLU A 87 -14.41 3.03 15.91
C GLU A 87 -12.96 3.44 15.62
N GLY A 88 -12.81 4.52 14.86
CA GLY A 88 -11.50 5.10 14.55
C GLY A 88 -10.76 4.40 13.40
N THR A 89 -9.45 4.64 13.34
CA THR A 89 -8.59 4.16 12.26
C THR A 89 -8.01 2.78 12.53
N PHE A 90 -7.59 2.08 11.47
CA PHE A 90 -6.86 0.81 11.60
C PHE A 90 -5.60 0.98 12.46
N ARG A 91 -5.41 0.08 13.43
CA ARG A 91 -4.24 0.04 14.32
C ARG A 91 -3.33 -1.17 14.09
N GLY A 92 -3.83 -2.18 13.39
CA GLY A 92 -3.07 -3.34 12.97
C GLY A 92 -3.70 -3.94 11.71
N LEU A 93 -2.86 -4.64 10.95
CA LEU A 93 -3.27 -5.40 9.78
C LEU A 93 -2.36 -6.62 9.69
N ALA A 94 -2.93 -7.78 9.39
CA ALA A 94 -2.18 -9.01 9.24
C ALA A 94 -2.82 -9.86 8.14
N GLN A 95 -1.99 -10.65 7.46
CA GLN A 95 -2.47 -11.72 6.61
C GLN A 95 -2.98 -12.85 7.50
N ALA A 96 -4.28 -13.12 7.45
CA ALA A 96 -4.87 -14.28 8.08
C ALA A 96 -4.83 -15.45 7.08
N ASN A 97 -3.86 -16.35 7.28
CA ASN A 97 -3.62 -17.61 6.57
C ASN A 97 -2.70 -17.54 5.33
N GLU A 98 -1.84 -18.55 5.22
CA GLU A 98 -1.23 -19.05 3.98
C GLU A 98 -2.10 -20.15 3.37
#